data_AF-A0A2H1KD84-F1
#
_entry.id   AF-A0A2H1KD84-F1
#
_cell.length_a   1.000
_cell.length_b   1.000
_cell.length_c   1.000
_cell.angle_alpha   90.00
_cell.angle_beta   90.00
_cell.angle_gamma   90.00
#
_symmetry.space_group_name_H-M   'P 1'
#
loop_
_entity.id
_entity.type
_entity.pdbx_description
1 polymer ?
#
loop_
_entity_poly.entity_id
_entity_poly.type
_entity_poly.pdbx_seq_one_letter_code
_entity_poly.pdbx_strand_id
1 'polypeptide(L)'
;MPPFVWHGSIRSPEIAEQAAYYGDGFFHNNIFWPTSHTARMVDLYRQRYEYYGHGRADQAFVGLGGQVFMHKDSQEAVRRFRPYFDNAPVYGHGPSMEDFTAQTPLTVGSPQEVIERYAGFREWAGDYQRQLFLLDHAGLPLKTVLEQIDILGEQVVPALREEFAADRPADIPEAPTHEWLVARQRAGNAPVPGGAPGTRAHEDRLAAQEAERAKADSGST
;
A
#
# COMPACT_ATOMS: atom_id res chain seq x y z
N MET A 1 1.19 -13.16 -21.18
CA MET A 1 0.63 -12.09 -20.33
C MET A 1 1.68 -11.79 -19.26
N PRO A 2 2.20 -10.55 -19.16
CA PRO A 2 3.12 -10.19 -18.08
C PRO A 2 2.46 -10.34 -16.69
N PRO A 3 3.25 -10.47 -15.60
CA PRO A 3 2.72 -10.48 -14.24
C PRO A 3 2.13 -9.12 -13.85
N PHE A 4 1.29 -9.11 -12.81
CA PHE A 4 0.76 -7.86 -12.23
C PHE A 4 1.92 -7.06 -11.63
N VAL A 5 1.99 -5.77 -11.95
CA VAL A 5 3.06 -4.88 -11.51
C VAL A 5 2.61 -4.09 -10.29
N TRP A 6 3.50 -3.96 -9.31
CA TRP A 6 3.34 -3.09 -8.15
C TRP A 6 4.39 -1.98 -8.19
N HIS A 7 3.95 -0.73 -8.07
CA HIS A 7 4.82 0.43 -7.97
C HIS A 7 5.01 0.78 -6.50
N GLY A 8 6.23 0.58 -6.00
CA GLY A 8 6.59 0.85 -4.61
C GLY A 8 6.98 2.30 -4.38
N SER A 9 6.32 2.99 -3.45
CA SER A 9 6.70 4.34 -3.01
C SER A 9 6.89 4.42 -1.50
N ILE A 10 7.82 5.28 -1.09
CA ILE A 10 7.97 5.72 0.29
C ILE A 10 7.51 7.19 0.44
N ARG A 11 7.69 8.04 -0.58
CA ARG A 11 7.50 9.50 -0.47
C ARG A 11 6.92 10.19 -1.71
N SER A 12 7.26 9.70 -2.90
CA SER A 12 7.08 10.44 -4.15
C SER A 12 5.66 10.30 -4.71
N PRO A 13 4.90 11.40 -4.88
CA PRO A 13 3.58 11.35 -5.53
C PRO A 13 3.66 10.92 -6.99
N GLU A 14 4.80 11.10 -7.64
CA GLU A 14 5.03 10.68 -9.02
C GLU A 14 4.89 9.16 -9.19
N ILE A 15 5.21 8.37 -8.15
CA ILE A 15 5.05 6.91 -8.19
C ILE A 15 3.57 6.51 -8.08
N ALA A 16 2.79 7.22 -7.25
CA ALA A 16 1.34 7.03 -7.21
C ALA A 16 0.70 7.38 -8.56
N GLU A 17 1.17 8.46 -9.19
CA GLU A 17 0.75 8.88 -10.53
C GLU A 17 1.10 7.83 -11.60
N GLN A 18 2.34 7.30 -11.60
CA GLN A 18 2.74 6.27 -12.56
C GLN A 18 1.94 4.98 -12.36
N ALA A 19 1.74 4.54 -11.11
CA ALA A 19 0.91 3.36 -10.82
C ALA A 19 -0.50 3.51 -11.41
N ALA A 20 -1.11 4.67 -11.17
CA ALA A 20 -2.42 5.01 -11.72
C ALA A 20 -2.41 5.12 -13.24
N TYR A 21 -1.39 5.75 -13.84
CA TYR A 21 -1.26 5.91 -15.29
C TYR A 21 -1.31 4.55 -16.00
N TYR A 22 -0.59 3.55 -15.50
CA TYR A 22 -0.57 2.20 -16.07
C TYR A 22 -1.72 1.29 -15.62
N GLY A 23 -2.52 1.70 -14.63
CA GLY A 23 -3.56 0.85 -14.05
C GLY A 23 -2.99 -0.32 -13.22
N ASP A 24 -1.78 -0.14 -12.72
CA ASP A 24 -1.03 -1.08 -11.88
C ASP A 24 -1.36 -0.89 -10.40
N GLY A 25 -0.85 -1.77 -9.54
CA GLY A 25 -1.01 -1.65 -8.09
C GLY A 25 -0.06 -0.64 -7.48
N PHE A 26 -0.55 0.12 -6.50
CA PHE A 26 0.26 1.03 -5.71
C PHE A 26 0.61 0.41 -4.37
N PHE A 27 1.90 0.24 -4.10
CA PHE A 27 2.39 -0.20 -2.80
C PHE A 27 3.05 0.97 -2.06
N HIS A 28 2.45 1.42 -0.97
CA HIS A 28 3.08 2.40 -0.10
C HIS A 28 3.82 1.71 1.03
N ASN A 29 5.16 1.78 1.02
CA ASN A 29 5.96 1.37 2.16
C ASN A 29 5.86 2.42 3.27
N ASN A 30 4.82 2.31 4.08
CA ASN A 30 4.41 3.26 5.12
C ASN A 30 5.11 3.05 6.47
N ILE A 31 6.02 2.09 6.62
CA ILE A 31 6.65 1.76 7.92
C ILE A 31 7.49 2.89 8.53
N PHE A 32 7.73 3.98 7.79
CA PHE A 32 8.48 5.16 8.23
C PHE A 32 7.65 6.45 8.27
N TRP A 33 6.34 6.38 7.99
CA TRP A 33 5.51 7.58 7.81
C TRP A 33 4.26 7.58 8.69
N PRO A 34 3.79 8.77 9.11
CA PRO A 34 2.49 8.93 9.74
C PRO A 34 1.35 8.51 8.82
N THR A 35 0.31 7.95 9.42
CA THR A 35 -0.94 7.55 8.77
C THR A 35 -1.49 8.65 7.84
N SER A 36 -1.42 9.92 8.26
CA SER A 36 -1.91 11.05 7.48
C SER A 36 -1.15 11.27 6.16
N HIS A 37 0.14 10.93 6.10
CA HIS A 37 0.90 10.98 4.86
C HIS A 37 0.48 9.83 3.94
N THR A 38 0.43 8.61 4.47
CA THR A 38 0.07 7.42 3.69
C THR A 38 -1.35 7.52 3.13
N ALA A 39 -2.32 7.98 3.94
CA ALA A 39 -3.69 8.19 3.50
C ALA A 39 -3.76 9.13 2.29
N ARG A 40 -3.10 10.30 2.35
CA ARG A 40 -3.05 11.24 1.21
C ARG A 40 -2.47 10.61 -0.06
N MET A 41 -1.47 9.74 0.08
CA MET A 41 -0.84 9.07 -1.07
C MET A 41 -1.74 7.99 -1.67
N VAL A 42 -2.45 7.24 -0.82
CA VAL A 42 -3.47 6.26 -1.25
C VAL A 42 -4.61 6.99 -1.96
N ASP A 43 -5.09 8.09 -1.40
CA ASP A 43 -6.16 8.91 -1.98
C ASP A 43 -5.76 9.47 -3.34
N LEU A 44 -4.54 10.01 -3.44
CA LEU A 44 -3.99 10.48 -4.71
C LEU A 44 -3.99 9.35 -5.74
N TYR A 45 -3.41 8.20 -5.42
CA TYR A 45 -3.38 7.05 -6.33
C TYR A 45 -4.79 6.66 -6.79
N ARG A 46 -5.75 6.55 -5.87
CA ARG A 46 -7.13 6.15 -6.19
C ARG A 46 -7.85 7.15 -7.09
N GLN A 47 -7.73 8.44 -6.79
CA GLN A 47 -8.30 9.50 -7.62
C GLN A 47 -7.72 9.45 -9.04
N ARG A 48 -6.42 9.20 -9.16
CA ARG A 48 -5.74 9.11 -10.45
C ARG A 48 -6.11 7.82 -11.19
N TYR A 49 -6.27 6.69 -10.49
CA TYR A 49 -6.72 5.42 -11.06
C TYR A 49 -8.09 5.56 -11.72
N GLU A 50 -9.02 6.23 -11.04
CA GLU A 50 -10.35 6.55 -11.58
C GLU A 50 -10.28 7.57 -12.72
N TYR A 51 -9.47 8.62 -12.57
CA TYR A 51 -9.25 9.63 -13.63
C TYR A 51 -8.81 9.01 -14.96
N TYR A 52 -7.91 8.02 -14.92
CA TYR A 52 -7.47 7.28 -16.09
C TYR A 52 -8.50 6.27 -16.62
N GLY A 53 -9.58 6.01 -15.88
CA GLY A 53 -10.66 5.13 -16.28
C GLY A 53 -10.37 3.64 -16.09
N HIS A 54 -9.50 3.28 -15.14
CA HIS A 54 -9.17 1.86 -14.87
C HIS A 54 -10.18 1.16 -13.95
N GLY A 55 -11.15 1.90 -13.40
CA GLY A 55 -12.17 1.46 -12.45
C GLY A 55 -12.51 2.59 -11.48
N ARG A 56 -13.38 2.34 -10.51
CA ARG A 56 -13.65 3.33 -9.45
C ARG A 56 -12.45 3.47 -8.50
N ALA A 57 -12.36 4.59 -7.81
CA ALA A 57 -11.31 4.86 -6.83
C ALA A 57 -11.15 3.76 -5.76
N ASP A 58 -12.26 3.27 -5.19
CA ASP A 58 -12.28 2.21 -4.17
C ASP A 58 -11.88 0.82 -4.69
N GLN A 59 -11.90 0.62 -6.01
CA GLN A 59 -11.49 -0.63 -6.66
C GLN A 59 -9.99 -0.66 -7.00
N ALA A 60 -9.25 0.44 -6.82
CA ALA A 60 -7.84 0.49 -7.13
C ALA A 60 -7.02 -0.43 -6.21
N PHE A 61 -5.95 -1.02 -6.76
CA PHE A 61 -5.14 -2.01 -6.05
C PHE A 61 -4.13 -1.37 -5.11
N VAL A 62 -4.36 -1.47 -3.81
CA VAL A 62 -3.52 -0.86 -2.78
C VAL A 62 -2.78 -1.93 -1.98
N GLY A 63 -1.51 -1.65 -1.70
CA GLY A 63 -0.68 -2.45 -0.82
C GLY A 63 0.00 -1.58 0.23
N LEU A 64 0.09 -2.08 1.45
CA LEU A 64 0.66 -1.39 2.60
C LEU A 64 1.77 -2.22 3.25
N GLY A 65 2.74 -1.51 3.82
CA GLY A 65 3.77 -2.07 4.68
C GLY A 65 3.31 -2.19 6.13
N GLY A 66 4.08 -2.93 6.88
CA GLY A 66 3.87 -3.22 8.28
C GLY A 66 5.18 -3.66 8.90
N GLN A 67 5.34 -3.41 10.19
CA GLN A 67 6.44 -3.90 10.99
C GLN A 67 5.88 -4.29 12.34
N VAL A 68 6.23 -5.50 12.79
CA VAL A 68 5.69 -6.03 14.04
C VAL A 68 6.76 -6.74 14.84
N PHE A 69 6.62 -6.68 16.15
CA PHE A 69 7.32 -7.54 17.08
C PHE A 69 6.36 -7.94 18.20
N MET A 70 6.16 -9.24 18.38
CA MET A 70 5.06 -9.81 19.11
C MET A 70 5.51 -10.72 20.23
N HIS A 71 4.79 -10.63 21.35
CA HIS A 71 4.87 -11.60 22.44
C HIS A 71 3.52 -11.62 23.18
N LYS A 72 3.12 -12.77 23.72
CA LYS A 72 1.84 -12.91 24.46
C LYS A 72 1.67 -11.94 25.63
N ASP A 73 2.79 -11.51 26.20
CA ASP A 73 2.88 -10.39 27.14
C ASP A 73 3.48 -9.20 26.38
N SER A 74 2.68 -8.16 26.15
CA SER A 74 3.08 -6.96 25.42
C SER A 74 4.26 -6.24 26.06
N GLN A 75 4.36 -6.25 27.38
CA GLN A 75 5.47 -5.61 28.09
C GLN A 75 6.78 -6.38 27.85
N GLU A 76 6.70 -7.70 27.70
CA GLU A 76 7.84 -8.52 27.30
C GLU A 76 8.22 -8.29 25.83
N ALA A 77 7.25 -8.06 24.94
CA ALA A 77 7.54 -7.68 23.54
C ALA A 77 8.41 -6.41 23.51
N VAL A 78 7.98 -5.38 24.24
CA VAL A 78 8.72 -4.12 24.41
C VAL A 78 10.12 -4.33 24.98
N ARG A 79 10.24 -5.08 26.09
CA ARG A 79 11.54 -5.35 26.72
C ARG A 79 12.52 -6.06 25.78
N ARG A 80 12.03 -7.04 25.01
CA ARG A 80 12.85 -7.85 24.10
C ARG A 80 13.25 -7.09 22.85
N PHE A 81 12.37 -6.26 22.30
CA PHE A 81 12.63 -5.56 21.05
C PHE A 81 13.48 -4.31 21.24
N ARG A 82 13.34 -3.60 22.37
CA ARG A 82 14.01 -2.31 22.60
C ARG A 82 15.52 -2.31 22.34
N PRO A 83 16.31 -3.31 22.79
CA PRO A 83 17.75 -3.32 22.51
C PRO A 83 18.08 -3.35 21.01
N TYR A 84 17.23 -3.96 20.19
CA TYR A 84 17.38 -3.98 18.74
C TYR A 84 16.93 -2.66 18.13
N PHE A 85 15.78 -2.14 18.55
CA PHE A 85 15.26 -0.86 18.07
C PHE A 85 16.27 0.29 18.32
N ASP A 86 16.76 0.43 19.56
CA ASP A 86 17.63 1.54 19.97
C ASP A 86 18.97 1.56 19.22
N ASN A 87 19.41 0.41 18.69
CA ASN A 87 20.69 0.25 17.97
C ASN A 87 20.50 -0.04 16.48
N ALA A 88 19.27 0.03 15.96
CA ALA A 88 19.00 -0.25 14.55
C ALA A 88 19.65 0.85 13.68
N PRO A 89 20.32 0.51 12.56
CA PRO A 89 20.93 1.52 11.69
C PRO A 89 19.95 2.58 11.13
N VAL A 90 18.65 2.25 11.12
CA VAL A 90 17.58 3.11 10.55
C VAL A 90 16.85 3.93 11.63
N TYR A 91 16.81 3.46 12.88
CA TYR A 91 16.10 4.13 14.00
C TYR A 91 17.02 4.68 15.07
N GLY A 92 18.24 4.15 15.16
CA GLY A 92 19.20 4.42 16.22
C GLY A 92 19.50 5.92 16.32
N HIS A 93 19.49 6.42 17.55
CA HIS A 93 19.61 7.85 17.88
C HIS A 93 18.49 8.75 17.32
N GLY A 94 17.39 8.16 16.83
CA GLY A 94 16.16 8.82 16.41
C GLY A 94 15.12 8.94 17.55
N PRO A 95 13.82 9.01 17.22
CA PRO A 95 12.73 9.03 18.20
C PRO A 95 12.76 7.80 19.14
N SER A 96 12.13 7.92 20.30
CA SER A 96 11.91 6.76 21.17
C SER A 96 11.06 5.71 20.46
N MET A 97 11.16 4.43 20.88
CA MET A 97 10.32 3.38 20.31
C MET A 97 8.83 3.71 20.49
N GLU A 98 8.46 4.30 21.61
CA GLU A 98 7.10 4.80 21.89
C GLU A 98 6.63 5.86 20.91
N ASP A 99 7.47 6.86 20.62
CA ASP A 99 7.13 7.90 19.64
C ASP A 99 7.02 7.30 18.24
N PHE A 100 7.88 6.34 17.93
CA PHE A 100 7.91 5.69 16.62
C PHE A 100 6.69 4.78 16.40
N THR A 101 6.28 3.99 17.39
CA THR A 101 5.08 3.14 17.31
C THR A 101 3.79 3.97 17.28
N ALA A 102 3.77 5.12 17.96
CA ALA A 102 2.65 6.04 17.93
C ALA A 102 2.47 6.71 16.54
N GLN A 103 3.57 6.98 15.85
CA GLN A 103 3.55 7.69 14.57
C GLN A 103 3.48 6.73 13.37
N THR A 104 4.05 5.53 13.46
CA THR A 104 4.21 4.63 12.31
C THR A 104 3.40 3.34 12.49
N PRO A 105 3.29 2.50 11.44
CA PRO A 105 2.79 1.12 11.53
C PRO A 105 3.53 0.17 12.48
N LEU A 106 4.72 0.54 12.99
CA LEU A 106 5.46 -0.34 13.90
C LEU A 106 4.57 -0.66 15.12
N THR A 107 4.31 -1.94 15.33
CA THR A 107 3.54 -2.43 16.48
C THR A 107 4.38 -3.42 17.28
N VAL A 108 4.66 -3.07 18.53
CA VAL A 108 5.45 -3.89 19.45
C VAL A 108 4.56 -4.24 20.63
N GLY A 109 4.05 -5.48 20.68
CA GLY A 109 3.00 -5.83 21.65
C GLY A 109 2.51 -7.26 21.54
N SER A 110 1.25 -7.48 21.89
CA SER A 110 0.55 -8.75 21.75
C SER A 110 0.05 -8.97 20.31
N PRO A 111 -0.21 -10.23 19.92
CA PRO A 111 -0.87 -10.53 18.65
C PRO A 111 -2.20 -9.79 18.48
N GLN A 112 -2.97 -9.63 19.57
CA GLN A 112 -4.24 -8.91 19.56
C GLN A 112 -4.06 -7.42 19.25
N GLU A 113 -3.08 -6.76 19.88
CA GLU A 113 -2.78 -5.34 19.56
C GLU A 113 -2.35 -5.17 18.10
N VAL A 114 -1.64 -6.15 17.52
CA VAL A 114 -1.31 -6.14 16.09
C VAL A 114 -2.57 -6.30 15.24
N ILE A 115 -3.46 -7.24 15.56
CA ILE A 115 -4.71 -7.43 14.82
C ILE A 115 -5.53 -6.13 14.82
N GLU A 116 -5.76 -5.54 15.99
CA GLU A 116 -6.53 -4.30 16.14
C GLU A 116 -5.90 -3.14 15.34
N ARG A 117 -4.58 -2.96 15.48
CA ARG A 117 -3.86 -1.87 14.81
C ARG A 117 -3.93 -1.96 13.28
N TYR A 118 -3.78 -3.16 12.73
CA TYR A 118 -3.75 -3.38 11.28
C TYR A 118 -5.15 -3.51 10.68
N ALA A 119 -6.13 -4.09 11.38
CA ALA A 119 -7.54 -4.02 10.95
C ALA A 119 -8.03 -2.57 10.84
N GLY A 120 -7.60 -1.71 11.78
CA GLY A 120 -7.86 -0.27 11.73
C GLY A 120 -7.26 0.45 10.52
N PHE A 121 -6.40 -0.18 9.71
CA PHE A 121 -5.94 0.44 8.46
C PHE A 121 -7.08 0.70 7.48
N ARG A 122 -8.13 -0.12 7.54
CA ARG A 122 -9.32 0.03 6.69
C ARG A 122 -9.98 1.40 6.84
N GLU A 123 -9.92 2.01 8.02
CA GLU A 123 -10.58 3.29 8.31
C GLU A 123 -10.06 4.44 7.45
N TRP A 124 -8.77 4.42 7.10
CA TRP A 124 -8.13 5.48 6.33
C TRP A 124 -7.64 5.00 4.96
N ALA A 125 -7.34 3.71 4.81
CA ALA A 125 -6.88 3.13 3.56
C ALA A 125 -8.03 2.55 2.73
N GLY A 126 -9.24 2.42 3.26
CA GLY A 126 -10.31 1.61 2.65
C GLY A 126 -9.91 0.15 2.50
N ASP A 127 -10.60 -0.58 1.63
CA ASP A 127 -10.24 -1.97 1.31
C ASP A 127 -8.96 -2.03 0.46
N TYR A 128 -8.03 -2.91 0.83
CA TYR A 128 -6.74 -3.05 0.16
C TYR A 128 -6.34 -4.53 0.04
N GLN A 129 -5.47 -4.84 -0.92
CA GLN A 129 -5.25 -6.21 -1.38
C GLN A 129 -3.97 -6.84 -0.85
N ARG A 130 -3.05 -6.04 -0.31
CA ARG A 130 -1.73 -6.54 0.09
C ARG A 130 -1.22 -5.89 1.37
N GLN A 131 -0.90 -6.72 2.35
CA GLN A 131 -0.14 -6.34 3.54
C GLN A 131 1.21 -7.03 3.47
N LEU A 132 2.31 -6.28 3.57
CA LEU A 132 3.66 -6.84 3.73
C LEU A 132 4.16 -6.52 5.14
N PHE A 133 4.72 -7.51 5.83
CA PHE A 133 5.28 -7.36 7.16
C PHE A 133 6.80 -7.49 7.13
N LEU A 134 7.48 -6.55 7.77
CA LEU A 134 8.90 -6.60 8.09
C LEU A 134 9.07 -7.24 9.47
N LEU A 135 9.79 -8.36 9.53
CA LEU A 135 9.96 -9.19 10.75
C LEU A 135 11.42 -9.38 11.19
N ASP A 136 12.38 -9.17 10.29
CA ASP A 136 13.80 -9.50 10.45
C ASP A 136 14.71 -8.27 10.59
N HIS A 137 14.12 -7.11 10.91
CA HIS A 137 14.86 -5.86 11.01
C HIS A 137 15.73 -5.77 12.27
N ALA A 138 16.64 -4.80 12.30
CA ALA A 138 17.42 -4.42 13.49
C ALA A 138 18.38 -5.49 14.05
N GLY A 139 18.73 -6.49 13.25
CA GLY A 139 19.70 -7.52 13.66
C GLY A 139 19.13 -8.56 14.63
N LEU A 140 17.81 -8.80 14.57
CA LEU A 140 17.17 -9.84 15.34
C LEU A 140 17.81 -11.23 15.09
N PRO A 141 18.03 -12.05 16.13
CA PRO A 141 18.51 -13.41 15.95
C PRO A 141 17.53 -14.22 15.10
N LEU A 142 18.05 -15.12 14.26
CA LEU A 142 17.23 -15.98 13.38
C LEU A 142 16.11 -16.69 14.12
N LYS A 143 16.39 -17.25 15.32
CA LYS A 143 15.39 -17.93 16.14
C LYS A 143 14.22 -17.00 16.48
N THR A 144 14.51 -15.76 16.87
CA THR A 144 13.49 -14.76 17.16
C THR A 144 12.66 -14.44 15.94
N VAL A 145 13.27 -14.28 14.76
CA VAL A 145 12.55 -14.02 13.50
C VAL A 145 11.60 -15.18 13.16
N LEU A 146 12.04 -16.42 13.32
CA LEU A 146 11.19 -17.59 13.09
C LEU A 146 10.01 -17.64 14.08
N GLU A 147 10.25 -17.35 15.36
CA GLU A 147 9.17 -17.22 16.36
C GLU A 147 8.16 -16.12 15.98
N GLN A 148 8.63 -15.00 15.42
CA GLN A 148 7.74 -13.95 14.91
C GLN A 148 6.91 -14.40 13.70
N ILE A 149 7.50 -15.18 12.79
CA ILE A 149 6.81 -15.76 11.64
C ILE A 149 5.71 -16.73 12.11
N ASP A 150 6.01 -17.58 13.11
CA ASP A 150 5.03 -18.50 13.67
C ASP A 150 3.84 -17.75 14.28
N ILE A 151 4.10 -16.74 15.13
CA ILE A 151 3.03 -15.90 15.71
C ILE A 151 2.22 -15.19 14.62
N LEU A 152 2.89 -14.61 13.63
CA LEU A 152 2.23 -13.91 12.53
C LEU A 152 1.32 -14.86 11.74
N GLY A 153 1.83 -16.04 11.39
CA GLY A 153 1.14 -17.02 10.56
C GLY A 153 0.00 -17.75 11.26
N GLU A 154 0.15 -18.04 12.56
CA GLU A 154 -0.82 -18.80 13.34
C GLU A 154 -1.93 -17.93 13.95
N GLN A 155 -1.61 -16.71 14.37
CA GLN A 155 -2.55 -15.89 15.15
C GLN A 155 -3.02 -14.64 14.40
N VAL A 156 -2.11 -13.92 13.74
CA VAL A 156 -2.43 -12.59 13.19
C VAL A 156 -3.03 -12.67 11.79
N VAL A 157 -2.37 -13.37 10.86
CA VAL A 157 -2.81 -13.43 9.46
C VAL A 157 -4.21 -14.06 9.30
N PRO A 158 -4.55 -15.16 10.00
CA PRO A 158 -5.92 -15.69 9.95
C PRO A 158 -6.96 -14.69 10.45
N ALA A 159 -6.72 -14.07 11.61
CA ALA A 159 -7.63 -13.07 12.19
C ALA A 159 -7.81 -11.85 11.26
N LEU A 160 -6.71 -11.29 10.72
CA LEU A 160 -6.80 -10.18 9.77
C LEU A 160 -7.58 -10.55 8.50
N ARG A 161 -7.45 -11.79 8.01
CA ARG A 161 -8.24 -12.25 6.85
C ARG A 161 -9.73 -12.30 7.17
N GLU A 162 -10.10 -12.75 8.36
CA GLU A 162 -11.50 -12.76 8.81
C GLU A 162 -12.04 -11.32 8.92
N GLU A 163 -11.31 -10.43 9.60
CA GLU A 163 -11.68 -9.02 9.77
C GLU A 163 -11.85 -8.30 8.42
N PHE A 164 -10.91 -8.48 7.48
CA PHE A 164 -11.00 -7.87 6.15
C PHE A 164 -12.04 -8.52 5.24
N ALA A 165 -12.56 -9.71 5.57
CA ALA A 165 -13.61 -10.37 4.80
C ALA A 165 -15.02 -10.02 5.28
N ALA A 166 -15.21 -9.75 6.59
CA ALA A 166 -16.52 -9.66 7.23
C ALA A 166 -17.49 -8.66 6.55
N ASP A 167 -16.98 -7.48 6.17
CA ASP A 167 -17.81 -6.39 5.60
C ASP A 167 -17.25 -5.88 4.27
N ARG A 168 -16.55 -6.72 3.51
CA ARG A 168 -15.98 -6.32 2.23
C ARG A 168 -17.07 -6.29 1.14
N PRO A 169 -17.30 -5.15 0.46
CA PRO A 169 -18.26 -5.10 -0.64
C PRO A 169 -17.85 -6.06 -1.77
N ALA A 170 -18.84 -6.75 -2.35
CA ALA A 170 -18.61 -7.82 -3.33
C ALA A 170 -17.96 -7.34 -4.64
N ASP A 171 -18.02 -6.04 -4.93
CA ASP A 171 -17.46 -5.41 -6.12
C ASP A 171 -16.05 -4.81 -5.89
N ILE A 172 -15.48 -4.99 -4.69
CA ILE A 172 -14.07 -4.70 -4.43
C ILE A 172 -13.21 -5.87 -4.91
N PRO A 173 -12.28 -5.66 -5.86
CA PRO A 173 -11.51 -6.74 -6.45
C PRO A 173 -10.56 -7.37 -5.44
N GLU A 174 -10.47 -8.71 -5.45
CA GLU A 174 -9.46 -9.48 -4.72
C GLU A 174 -8.03 -9.15 -5.17
N ALA A 175 -7.03 -9.67 -4.45
CA ALA A 175 -5.65 -9.54 -4.87
C ALA A 175 -5.44 -10.10 -6.30
N PRO A 176 -4.76 -9.37 -7.19
CA PRO A 176 -4.67 -9.76 -8.59
C PRO A 176 -3.85 -11.03 -8.76
N THR A 177 -4.40 -11.98 -9.52
CA THR A 177 -3.76 -13.25 -9.89
C THR A 177 -3.40 -13.27 -11.38
N HIS A 178 -2.51 -14.18 -11.79
CA HIS A 178 -2.19 -14.35 -13.21
C HIS A 178 -3.43 -14.74 -14.03
N GLU A 179 -4.29 -15.60 -13.50
CA GLU A 179 -5.53 -16.02 -14.15
C GLU A 179 -6.50 -14.85 -14.35
N TRP A 180 -6.63 -13.99 -13.33
CA TRP A 180 -7.44 -12.77 -13.41
C TRP A 180 -6.93 -11.83 -14.52
N LEU A 181 -5.62 -11.66 -14.68
CA LEU A 181 -5.03 -10.85 -15.76
C LEU A 181 -5.34 -11.43 -17.15
N VAL A 182 -5.22 -12.74 -17.30
CA VAL A 182 -5.53 -13.42 -18.57
C VAL A 182 -7.00 -13.25 -18.92
N ALA A 183 -7.90 -13.38 -17.94
CA ALA A 183 -9.34 -13.16 -18.14
C ALA A 183 -9.65 -11.71 -18.51
N ARG A 184 -9.08 -10.74 -17.79
CA ARG A 184 -9.24 -9.29 -18.06
C ARG A 184 -8.77 -8.92 -19.47
N GLN A 185 -7.62 -9.46 -19.91
CA GLN A 185 -7.13 -9.25 -21.28
C GLN A 185 -8.09 -9.84 -22.32
N ARG A 186 -8.56 -11.08 -22.12
CA ARG A 186 -9.48 -11.76 -23.07
C ARG A 186 -10.80 -11.02 -23.21
N ALA A 187 -11.28 -10.39 -22.13
CA ALA A 187 -12.47 -9.56 -22.13
C ALA A 187 -12.27 -8.18 -22.78
N GLY A 188 -11.05 -7.82 -23.20
CA GLY A 188 -10.74 -6.50 -23.76
C GLY A 188 -10.66 -5.39 -22.72
N ASN A 189 -10.62 -5.73 -21.42
CA ASN A 189 -10.65 -4.79 -20.30
C ASN A 189 -9.25 -4.52 -19.74
N ALA A 190 -8.19 -4.81 -20.48
CA ALA A 190 -6.82 -4.52 -20.06
C ALA A 190 -6.63 -3.01 -19.88
N PRO A 191 -5.87 -2.56 -18.86
CA PRO A 191 -5.63 -1.15 -18.65
C PRO A 191 -4.87 -0.56 -19.85
N VAL A 192 -5.32 0.61 -20.32
CA VAL A 192 -4.65 1.38 -21.37
C VAL A 192 -3.84 2.48 -20.69
N PRO A 193 -2.50 2.52 -20.83
CA PRO A 193 -1.69 3.55 -20.21
C PRO A 193 -2.17 4.96 -20.57
N GLY A 194 -2.41 5.79 -19.56
CA GLY A 194 -2.93 7.14 -19.74
C GLY A 194 -4.41 7.23 -20.14
N GLY A 195 -5.15 6.13 -20.05
CA GLY A 195 -6.59 6.06 -20.29
C GLY A 195 -6.98 5.77 -21.74
N ALA A 196 -7.98 4.91 -21.87
CA ALA A 196 -8.58 4.53 -23.16
C ALA A 196 -9.35 5.69 -23.80
N PRO A 197 -9.64 5.65 -25.13
CA PRO A 197 -10.53 6.61 -25.76
C PRO A 197 -11.87 6.74 -25.02
N GLY A 198 -12.33 7.97 -24.80
CA GLY A 198 -13.57 8.28 -24.07
C GLY A 198 -13.42 8.35 -22.55
N THR A 199 -12.22 8.17 -21.99
CA THR A 199 -11.97 8.51 -20.58
C THR A 199 -11.64 9.99 -20.43
N ARG A 200 -11.88 10.54 -19.24
CA ARG A 200 -11.54 11.94 -18.92
C ARG A 200 -10.06 12.25 -19.18
N ALA A 201 -9.15 11.35 -18.79
CA ALA A 201 -7.72 11.53 -19.05
C ALA A 201 -7.38 11.60 -20.55
N HIS A 202 -8.12 10.87 -21.38
CA HIS A 202 -7.93 10.91 -22.83
C HIS A 202 -8.40 12.25 -23.41
N GLU A 203 -9.57 12.72 -22.99
CA GLU A 203 -10.16 14.00 -23.43
C GLU A 203 -9.28 15.19 -23.03
N ASP A 204 -8.82 15.23 -21.78
CA ASP A 204 -7.94 16.29 -21.27
C ASP A 204 -6.63 16.37 -22.06
N ARG A 205 -6.06 15.21 -22.45
CA ARG A 205 -4.83 15.15 -23.25
C ARG A 205 -5.05 15.67 -24.67
N LEU A 206 -6.18 15.34 -25.31
CA LEU A 206 -6.51 15.86 -26.63
C LEU A 206 -6.66 17.39 -26.59
N ALA A 207 -7.41 17.90 -25.60
CA ALA A 207 -7.59 19.34 -25.42
C ALA A 207 -6.25 20.07 -25.19
N ALA A 208 -5.34 19.48 -24.41
CA ALA A 208 -4.00 20.04 -24.18
C ALA A 208 -3.19 20.11 -25.48
N GLN A 209 -3.21 19.05 -26.30
CA GLN A 209 -2.50 19.00 -27.58
C GLN A 209 -3.05 20.02 -28.59
N GLU A 210 -4.38 20.20 -28.64
CA GLU A 210 -5.02 21.21 -29.48
C GLU A 210 -4.62 22.63 -29.04
N ALA A 211 -4.60 22.90 -27.73
CA ALA A 211 -4.18 24.18 -27.19
C ALA A 211 -2.69 24.47 -27.49
N GLU A 212 -1.83 23.46 -27.44
CA GLU A 212 -0.41 23.60 -27.81
C GLU A 212 -0.23 23.90 -29.30
N ARG A 213 -0.96 23.20 -30.18
CA ARG A 213 -0.94 23.46 -31.63
C ARG A 213 -1.39 24.88 -31.96
N ALA A 214 -2.51 25.32 -31.37
CA ALA A 214 -3.00 26.68 -31.56
C ALA A 214 -1.99 27.75 -31.12
N LYS A 215 -1.26 27.52 -30.01
CA LYS A 215 -0.19 28.41 -29.57
C LYS A 215 0.98 28.44 -30.55
N ALA A 216 1.43 27.28 -31.04
CA ALA A 216 2.51 27.18 -32.00
C ALA A 216 2.19 27.92 -33.31
N ASP A 217 0.96 27.77 -33.81
CA ASP A 217 0.50 28.45 -35.02
C ASP A 217 0.41 29.97 -34.82
N SER A 218 0.00 30.44 -33.64
CA SER A 218 -0.09 31.88 -33.33
C SER A 218 1.26 32.57 -33.11
N GLY A 219 2.29 31.83 -32.66
CA GLY A 219 3.64 32.35 -32.38
C GLY A 219 4.58 32.36 -33.59
N SER A 220 4.13 31.84 -34.75
CA SER A 220 4.88 31.84 -36.01
C SER A 220 4.53 33.01 -36.94
N THR A 221 3.79 34.01 -36.44
CA THR A 221 3.42 35.27 -37.12
C THR A 221 4.14 36.45 -36.49
#